data_AF-A0A2V8V474-F1
#
_entry.id   AF-A0A2V8V474-F1
#
_cell.length_a   1.000
_cell.length_b   1.000
_cell.length_c   1.000
_cell.angle_alpha   90.00
_cell.angle_beta   90.00
_cell.angle_gamma   90.00
#
_symmetry.space_group_name_H-M   'P 1'
#
loop_
_entity.id
_entity.type
_entity.pdbx_description
1 polymer ?
#
loop_
_entity_poly.entity_id
_entity_poly.type
_entity_poly.pdbx_seq_one_letter_code
_entity_poly.pdbx_strand_id
1 'polypeptide(L)'
;MQMRLPVAAVLVCFCAFAQQPLNLDQLVAFVRSSIQLKYADKQVASYLAHVKLTEQLDERTVEQLQGEGAGPKTMAALNELVAQSASLPKPRPKAPAPPPVTIPPPSSEEQEAVIGDVRDYAMNYSKSLPDFICTQVTRRYYDPTGLEFWRTQDTLTAKLTYFDQKEEYKLVLVNNTYTSAAYQSLGGATSAGEFGSLLRLTMEPKTDALVGWDHWATLRGRRAYVFSYRVDSFHSQWHINFENTQTIISGYRGLLYVDKDTHMVLRVMFQAVDIPSSFPVQEATTVLDYDFVKIGERDFLLPLKAVVRMRHDKLLTKNDVEFRMYRKFSAEAVVTFDTPPPLSEDQTKEQPQQGEPPKGEIPKGEPPK
;
A
#
# COMPACT_ATOMS: atom_id res chain seq x y z
N MET A 1 12.34 22.11 12.20
CA MET A 1 12.10 21.18 13.32
C MET A 1 11.14 20.12 12.82
N GLN A 2 11.63 18.95 12.43
CA GLN A 2 10.86 17.71 12.57
C GLN A 2 11.81 16.52 12.45
N MET A 3 11.67 15.71 13.48
CA MET A 3 12.56 14.71 14.00
C MET A 3 12.35 13.43 13.18
N ARG A 4 13.37 13.01 12.43
CA ARG A 4 13.40 11.67 11.85
C ARG A 4 13.91 10.72 12.93
N LEU A 5 13.05 9.80 13.38
CA LEU A 5 13.51 8.62 14.11
C LEU A 5 14.54 7.89 13.22
N PRO A 6 15.73 7.55 13.73
CA PRO A 6 16.77 6.96 12.92
C PRO A 6 16.47 5.49 12.68
N VAL A 7 16.27 5.13 11.41
CA VAL A 7 16.75 3.82 10.93
C VAL A 7 18.25 3.85 11.19
N ALA A 8 18.70 3.14 12.22
CA ALA A 8 20.12 3.02 12.53
C ALA A 8 20.79 2.16 11.45
N ALA A 9 20.99 2.76 10.26
CA ALA A 9 22.04 2.35 9.36
C ALA A 9 23.34 2.62 10.09
N VAL A 10 23.92 1.58 10.69
CA VAL A 10 25.26 1.65 11.26
C VAL A 10 26.23 1.77 10.09
N LEU A 11 26.41 3.00 9.60
CA LEU A 11 27.50 3.40 8.73
C LEU A 11 28.78 3.40 9.57
N VAL A 12 29.45 2.24 9.66
CA VAL A 12 30.78 2.15 10.27
C VAL A 12 31.77 2.83 9.34
N CYS A 13 32.13 4.07 9.66
CA CYS A 13 33.25 4.77 9.06
C CYS A 13 34.55 4.02 9.37
N PHE A 14 35.31 3.64 8.34
CA PHE A 14 36.62 2.99 8.42
C PHE A 14 37.73 3.97 8.87
N CYS A 15 37.64 4.51 10.08
CA CYS A 15 38.67 5.36 10.67
C CYS A 15 39.01 4.88 12.09
N ALA A 16 40.27 4.45 12.28
CA ALA A 16 40.94 4.08 13.53
C ALA A 16 40.26 2.98 14.40
N PHE A 17 40.85 1.78 14.39
CA PHE A 17 40.41 0.61 15.17
C PHE A 17 40.60 0.82 16.68
N ALA A 18 39.61 1.43 17.33
CA ALA A 18 39.29 1.09 18.71
C ALA A 18 38.52 -0.24 18.68
N GLN A 19 38.99 -1.26 19.40
CA GLN A 19 38.31 -2.57 19.53
C GLN A 19 36.95 -2.37 20.19
N GLN A 20 35.89 -2.16 19.41
CA GLN A 20 34.54 -2.05 19.95
C GLN A 20 34.02 -3.45 20.29
N PRO A 21 33.62 -3.70 21.54
CA PRO A 21 33.00 -4.95 21.92
C PRO A 21 31.64 -5.09 21.22
N LEU A 22 31.38 -6.27 20.65
CA LEU A 22 30.15 -6.58 19.90
C LEU A 22 29.37 -7.68 20.63
N ASN A 23 28.05 -7.54 20.72
CA ASN A 23 27.21 -8.64 21.22
C ASN A 23 26.81 -9.61 20.09
N LEU A 24 26.22 -10.75 20.42
CA LEU A 24 25.93 -11.79 19.43
C LEU A 24 24.92 -11.32 18.37
N ASP A 25 23.92 -10.54 18.78
CA ASP A 25 22.91 -9.99 17.87
C ASP A 25 23.50 -9.05 16.83
N GLN A 26 24.42 -8.19 17.25
CA GLN A 26 25.13 -7.25 16.37
C GLN A 26 26.05 -7.99 15.39
N LEU A 27 26.72 -9.06 15.84
CA LEU A 27 27.53 -9.93 14.98
C LEU A 27 26.67 -10.55 13.87
N VAL A 28 25.57 -11.20 14.25
CA VAL A 28 24.66 -11.88 13.32
C VAL A 28 24.07 -10.87 12.32
N ALA A 29 23.62 -9.71 12.80
CA ALA A 29 23.10 -8.65 11.95
C ALA A 29 24.14 -8.13 10.94
N PHE A 30 25.38 -7.94 11.38
CA PHE A 30 26.48 -7.52 10.51
C PHE A 30 26.76 -8.52 9.40
N VAL A 31 26.87 -9.81 9.72
CA VAL A 31 27.14 -10.86 8.73
C VAL A 31 26.00 -10.99 7.74
N ARG A 32 24.74 -11.03 8.21
CA ARG A 32 23.55 -11.06 7.33
C ARG A 32 23.48 -9.86 6.39
N SER A 33 23.69 -8.66 6.92
CA SER A 33 23.72 -7.44 6.12
C SER A 33 24.83 -7.51 5.07
N SER A 34 26.01 -8.03 5.42
CA SER A 34 27.13 -8.20 4.51
C SER A 34 26.84 -9.19 3.37
N ILE A 35 26.12 -10.28 3.67
CA ILE A 35 25.64 -11.24 2.67
C ILE A 35 24.63 -10.55 1.73
N GLN A 36 23.63 -9.87 2.29
CA GLN A 36 22.58 -9.20 1.52
C GLN A 36 23.15 -8.11 0.59
N LEU A 37 24.13 -7.35 1.07
CA LEU A 37 24.83 -6.31 0.32
C LEU A 37 25.96 -6.86 -0.56
N LYS A 38 26.18 -8.17 -0.57
CA LYS A 38 27.19 -8.87 -1.39
C LYS A 38 28.61 -8.33 -1.20
N TYR A 39 29.00 -8.02 0.04
CA TYR A 39 30.38 -7.63 0.33
C TYR A 39 31.36 -8.77 0.06
N ALA A 40 32.59 -8.40 -0.30
CA ALA A 40 33.64 -9.37 -0.58
C ALA A 40 33.99 -10.17 0.68
N ASP A 41 34.00 -11.51 0.57
CA ASP A 41 34.26 -12.44 1.69
C ASP A 41 35.55 -12.09 2.48
N LYS A 42 36.62 -11.70 1.78
CA LYS A 42 37.88 -11.27 2.41
C LYS A 42 37.70 -10.04 3.30
N GLN A 43 36.85 -9.09 2.89
CA GLN A 43 36.60 -7.85 3.64
C GLN A 43 35.82 -8.13 4.92
N VAL A 44 34.78 -8.95 4.84
CA VAL A 44 33.97 -9.35 5.99
C VAL A 44 34.84 -10.12 7.00
N ALA A 45 35.62 -11.09 6.54
CA ALA A 45 36.55 -11.85 7.39
C ALA A 45 37.59 -10.96 8.09
N SER A 46 38.13 -9.96 7.38
CA SER A 46 39.12 -9.03 7.94
C SER A 46 38.53 -8.15 9.04
N TYR A 47 37.25 -7.75 8.90
CA TYR A 47 36.54 -7.04 9.95
C TYR A 47 36.33 -7.95 11.18
N LEU A 48 35.81 -9.16 10.97
CA LEU A 48 35.54 -10.11 12.05
C LEU A 48 36.79 -10.49 12.86
N ALA A 49 37.96 -10.57 12.22
CA ALA A 49 39.22 -10.84 12.91
C ALA A 49 39.61 -9.82 14.00
N HIS A 50 39.01 -8.62 13.98
CA HIS A 50 39.26 -7.56 14.95
C HIS A 50 38.11 -7.38 15.96
N VAL A 51 37.03 -8.16 15.83
CA VAL A 51 35.87 -8.09 16.73
C VAL A 51 36.18 -8.81 18.03
N LYS A 52 35.79 -8.19 19.15
CA LYS A 52 35.75 -8.86 20.46
C LYS A 52 34.30 -9.06 20.86
N LEU A 53 33.90 -10.29 21.13
CA LEU A 53 32.54 -10.58 21.58
C LEU A 53 32.36 -10.31 23.07
N THR A 54 31.14 -9.94 23.46
CA THR A 54 30.73 -9.84 24.87
C THR A 54 29.93 -11.05 25.34
N GLU A 55 29.51 -11.90 24.40
CA GLU A 55 28.66 -13.07 24.61
C GLU A 55 29.24 -14.26 23.86
N GLN A 56 28.94 -15.47 24.33
CA GLN A 56 29.36 -16.71 23.68
C GLN A 56 28.67 -16.85 22.31
N LEU A 57 29.47 -17.02 21.25
CA LEU A 57 29.02 -17.44 19.93
C LEU A 57 28.99 -18.97 19.89
N ASP A 58 27.84 -19.55 19.57
CA ASP A 58 27.70 -21.00 19.41
C ASP A 58 27.88 -21.46 17.96
N GLU A 59 28.27 -22.72 17.80
CA GLU A 59 28.50 -23.36 16.48
C GLU A 59 27.23 -23.37 15.62
N ARG A 60 26.05 -23.54 16.24
CA ARG A 60 24.77 -23.54 15.54
C ARG A 60 24.50 -22.22 14.81
N THR A 61 24.83 -21.11 15.44
CA THR A 61 24.69 -19.78 14.84
C THR A 61 25.64 -19.62 13.64
N VAL A 62 26.85 -20.16 13.74
CA VAL A 62 27.83 -20.15 12.64
C VAL A 62 27.37 -21.01 11.46
N GLU A 63 26.85 -22.21 11.72
CA GLU A 63 26.22 -23.08 10.71
C GLU A 63 25.04 -22.40 10.01
N GLN A 64 24.21 -21.68 10.77
CA GLN A 64 23.10 -20.92 10.21
C GLN A 64 23.60 -19.82 9.25
N LEU A 65 24.61 -19.04 9.67
CA LEU A 65 25.19 -17.99 8.82
C LEU A 65 25.84 -18.57 7.56
N GLN A 66 26.41 -19.77 7.64
CA GLN A 66 26.89 -20.51 6.48
C GLN A 66 25.75 -20.84 5.50
N GLY A 67 24.65 -21.40 6.02
CA GLY A 67 23.46 -21.72 5.23
C GLY A 67 22.82 -20.49 4.58
N GLU A 68 22.97 -19.31 5.21
CA GLU A 68 22.51 -18.03 4.68
C GLU A 68 23.46 -17.43 3.62
N GLY A 69 24.66 -17.99 3.41
CA GLY A 69 25.58 -17.62 2.34
C GLY A 69 26.88 -16.94 2.79
N ALA A 70 27.28 -17.08 4.06
CA ALA A 70 28.60 -16.61 4.51
C ALA A 70 29.72 -17.37 3.77
N GLY A 71 30.68 -16.63 3.21
CA GLY A 71 31.79 -17.19 2.44
C GLY A 71 32.85 -17.90 3.30
N PRO A 72 33.74 -18.69 2.69
CA PRO A 72 34.67 -19.57 3.42
C PRO A 72 35.65 -18.81 4.33
N LYS A 73 36.08 -17.59 3.99
CA LYS A 73 36.96 -16.79 4.87
C LYS A 73 36.19 -16.19 6.03
N THR A 74 34.95 -15.75 5.78
CA THR A 74 34.04 -15.29 6.83
C THR A 74 33.76 -16.42 7.83
N MET A 75 33.53 -17.64 7.35
CA MET A 75 33.36 -18.82 8.18
C MET A 75 34.59 -19.15 9.03
N ALA A 76 35.79 -19.07 8.45
CA ALA A 76 37.03 -19.26 9.22
C ALA A 76 37.16 -18.24 10.36
N ALA A 77 36.83 -16.97 10.10
CA ALA A 77 36.85 -15.92 11.12
C ALA A 77 35.76 -16.13 12.21
N LEU A 78 34.57 -16.60 11.83
CA LEU A 78 33.50 -16.92 12.77
C LEU A 78 33.87 -18.10 13.68
N ASN A 79 34.50 -19.15 13.14
CA ASN A 79 34.99 -20.29 13.93
C ASN A 79 36.07 -19.88 14.94
N GLU A 80 36.94 -18.94 14.55
CA GLU A 80 37.91 -18.35 15.47
C GLU A 80 37.22 -17.57 16.60
N LEU A 81 36.16 -16.82 16.29
CA LEU A 81 35.34 -16.12 17.28
C LEU A 81 34.57 -17.08 18.21
N VAL A 82 34.17 -18.27 17.73
CA VAL A 82 33.60 -19.33 18.59
C VAL A 82 34.63 -19.73 19.65
N ALA A 83 35.86 -20.02 19.25
CA ALA A 83 36.93 -20.39 20.17
C ALA A 83 37.23 -19.28 21.19
N GLN A 84 37.29 -18.02 20.74
CA GLN A 84 37.59 -16.88 21.59
C GLN A 84 36.46 -16.50 22.56
N SER A 85 35.21 -16.79 22.19
CA SER A 85 34.03 -16.48 23.01
C SER A 85 33.58 -17.62 23.92
N ALA A 86 34.28 -18.77 23.91
CA ALA A 86 33.89 -19.97 24.63
C ALA A 86 33.75 -19.78 26.16
N SER A 87 34.50 -18.84 26.75
CA SER A 87 34.44 -18.51 28.19
C SER A 87 33.47 -17.37 28.54
N LEU A 88 32.80 -16.78 27.55
CA LEU A 88 31.86 -15.68 27.75
C LEU A 88 30.49 -16.22 28.21
N PRO A 89 29.67 -15.38 28.87
CA PRO A 89 28.31 -15.79 29.21
C PRO A 89 27.51 -16.10 27.96
N LYS A 90 26.64 -17.13 28.03
CA LYS A 90 25.66 -17.41 26.98
C LYS A 90 24.74 -16.20 26.79
N PRO A 91 24.30 -15.92 25.55
CA PRO A 91 23.33 -14.86 25.28
C PRO A 91 22.12 -15.05 26.16
N ARG A 92 21.64 -13.97 26.80
CA ARG A 92 20.39 -14.03 27.54
C ARG A 92 19.29 -14.39 26.54
N PRO A 93 18.38 -15.35 26.85
CA PRO A 93 17.21 -15.57 26.03
C PRO A 93 16.53 -14.22 25.80
N LYS A 94 16.31 -13.84 24.53
CA LYS A 94 15.56 -12.62 24.24
C LYS A 94 14.25 -12.72 25.01
N ALA A 95 14.02 -11.78 25.92
CA ALA A 95 12.71 -11.66 26.54
C ALA A 95 11.69 -11.64 25.40
N PRO A 96 10.61 -12.42 25.50
CA PRO A 96 9.54 -12.35 24.51
C PRO A 96 9.22 -10.88 24.29
N ALA A 97 9.27 -10.42 23.04
CA ALA A 97 8.86 -9.07 22.73
C ALA A 97 7.48 -8.87 23.37
N PRO A 98 7.25 -7.79 24.13
CA PRO A 98 5.93 -7.55 24.69
C PRO A 98 4.90 -7.67 23.57
N PRO A 99 3.78 -8.36 23.79
CA PRO A 99 2.77 -8.52 22.75
C PRO A 99 2.43 -7.13 22.20
N PRO A 100 2.29 -6.97 20.87
CA PRO A 100 1.91 -5.69 20.30
C PRO A 100 0.69 -5.15 21.04
N VAL A 101 0.70 -3.88 21.42
CA VAL A 101 -0.49 -3.24 22.00
C VAL A 101 -1.55 -3.20 20.90
N THR A 102 -2.48 -4.15 20.95
CA THR A 102 -3.61 -4.21 20.03
C THR A 102 -4.69 -3.26 20.53
N ILE A 103 -5.02 -2.26 19.72
CA ILE A 103 -6.17 -1.38 20.01
C ILE A 103 -7.43 -2.26 19.93
N PRO A 104 -8.31 -2.26 20.95
CA PRO A 104 -9.55 -3.03 20.91
C PRO A 104 -10.42 -2.60 19.72
N PRO A 105 -11.28 -3.49 19.20
CA PRO A 105 -12.25 -3.09 18.18
C PRO A 105 -13.18 -1.99 18.74
N PRO A 106 -13.67 -1.07 17.88
CA PRO A 106 -14.70 -0.11 18.27
C PRO A 106 -15.97 -0.83 18.75
N SER A 107 -16.77 -0.16 19.59
CA SER A 107 -18.04 -0.72 20.06
C SER A 107 -19.03 -0.90 18.91
N SER A 108 -20.06 -1.74 19.07
CA SER A 108 -21.10 -1.90 18.03
C SER A 108 -21.79 -0.57 17.72
N GLU A 109 -22.07 0.25 18.75
CA GLU A 109 -22.67 1.58 18.59
C GLU A 109 -21.76 2.53 17.80
N GLU A 110 -20.45 2.50 18.06
CA GLU A 110 -19.47 3.29 17.31
C GLU A 110 -19.38 2.83 15.85
N GLN A 111 -19.36 1.51 15.61
CA GLN A 111 -19.37 0.95 14.26
C GLN A 111 -20.62 1.37 13.49
N GLU A 112 -21.81 1.25 14.08
CA GLU A 112 -23.08 1.65 13.47
C GLU A 112 -23.11 3.15 13.14
N ALA A 113 -22.62 4.00 14.05
CA ALA A 113 -22.51 5.43 13.81
C ALA A 113 -21.58 5.76 12.64
N VAL A 114 -20.37 5.17 12.62
CA VAL A 114 -19.40 5.37 11.52
C VAL A 114 -19.96 4.89 10.19
N ILE A 115 -20.62 3.73 10.16
CA ILE A 115 -21.25 3.20 8.94
C ILE A 115 -22.39 4.12 8.48
N GLY A 116 -23.17 4.68 9.41
CA GLY A 116 -24.19 5.70 9.12
C GLY A 116 -23.59 6.92 8.42
N ASP A 117 -22.54 7.51 9.00
CA ASP A 117 -21.85 8.68 8.44
C ASP A 117 -21.25 8.38 7.06
N VAL A 118 -20.69 7.19 6.88
CA VAL A 118 -20.13 6.74 5.61
C VAL A 118 -21.20 6.58 4.53
N ARG A 119 -22.40 6.09 4.88
CA ARG A 119 -23.54 6.02 3.94
C ARG A 119 -23.96 7.42 3.50
N ASP A 120 -24.11 8.34 4.44
CA ASP A 120 -24.46 9.72 4.14
C ASP A 120 -23.38 10.42 3.29
N TYR A 121 -22.11 10.17 3.62
CA TYR A 121 -20.97 10.67 2.84
C TYR A 121 -20.99 10.13 1.41
N ALA A 122 -21.10 8.81 1.22
CA ALA A 122 -21.10 8.19 -0.10
C ALA A 122 -22.25 8.70 -1.00
N MET A 123 -23.42 8.95 -0.41
CA MET A 123 -24.58 9.48 -1.15
C MET A 123 -24.46 10.94 -1.55
N ASN A 124 -23.65 11.73 -0.83
CA ASN A 124 -23.47 13.16 -1.07
C ASN A 124 -22.11 13.51 -1.68
N TYR A 125 -21.19 12.55 -1.78
CA TYR A 125 -19.83 12.76 -2.25
C TYR A 125 -19.78 13.51 -3.59
N SER A 126 -20.41 12.98 -4.64
CA SER A 126 -20.42 13.61 -5.97
C SER A 126 -21.02 15.02 -5.98
N LYS A 127 -22.00 15.30 -5.10
CA LYS A 127 -22.63 16.62 -4.97
C LYS A 127 -21.72 17.62 -4.24
N SER A 128 -20.80 17.13 -3.42
CA SER A 128 -19.87 17.95 -2.63
C SER A 128 -18.63 18.38 -3.42
N LEU A 129 -18.34 17.71 -4.54
CA LEU A 129 -17.18 17.99 -5.38
C LEU A 129 -17.39 19.29 -6.18
N PRO A 130 -16.34 20.11 -6.34
CA PRO A 130 -16.38 21.27 -7.22
C PRO A 130 -16.23 20.84 -8.68
N ASP A 131 -16.43 21.77 -9.61
CA ASP A 131 -15.98 21.57 -10.98
C ASP A 131 -14.44 21.62 -11.06
N PHE A 132 -13.84 20.59 -11.66
CA PHE A 132 -12.40 20.49 -11.78
C PHE A 132 -11.96 19.81 -13.07
N ILE A 133 -10.67 19.96 -13.37
CA ILE A 133 -9.97 19.20 -14.41
C ILE A 133 -8.82 18.48 -13.74
N CYS A 134 -8.59 17.22 -14.12
CA CYS A 134 -7.37 16.51 -13.76
C CYS A 134 -6.80 15.76 -14.97
N THR A 135 -5.61 15.21 -14.78
CA THR A 135 -4.95 14.33 -15.75
C THR A 135 -5.01 12.92 -15.21
N GLN A 136 -5.61 12.01 -15.98
CA GLN A 136 -5.56 10.59 -15.72
C GLN A 136 -4.44 9.97 -16.54
N VAL A 137 -3.60 9.16 -15.89
CA VAL A 137 -2.59 8.33 -16.53
C VAL A 137 -2.93 6.88 -16.27
N THR A 138 -3.18 6.11 -17.33
CA THR A 138 -3.44 4.67 -17.25
C THR A 138 -2.26 3.92 -17.84
N ARG A 139 -1.52 3.18 -17.02
CA ARG A 139 -0.48 2.25 -17.50
C ARG A 139 -1.08 0.86 -17.56
N ARG A 140 -1.17 0.32 -18.78
CA ARG A 140 -1.80 -0.96 -19.04
C ARG A 140 -0.76 -2.05 -19.15
N TYR A 141 -1.05 -3.17 -18.51
CA TYR A 141 -0.20 -4.35 -18.51
C TYR A 141 -1.03 -5.57 -18.82
N TYR A 142 -0.37 -6.58 -19.39
CA TYR A 142 -0.97 -7.88 -19.63
C TYR A 142 0.05 -8.98 -19.38
N ASP A 143 -0.45 -10.17 -19.06
CA ASP A 143 0.33 -11.40 -18.98
C ASP A 143 -0.47 -12.55 -19.61
N PRO A 144 -0.05 -13.10 -20.75
CA PRO A 144 -0.74 -14.21 -21.40
C PRO A 144 -0.48 -15.57 -20.73
N THR A 145 0.48 -15.65 -19.79
CA THR A 145 0.87 -16.90 -19.12
C THR A 145 0.03 -17.19 -17.88
N GLY A 146 -0.50 -16.14 -17.25
CA GLY A 146 -1.27 -16.23 -16.00
C GLY A 146 -0.41 -16.40 -14.75
N LEU A 147 0.90 -16.18 -14.86
CA LEU A 147 1.92 -16.39 -13.82
C LEU A 147 2.46 -15.09 -13.23
N GLU A 148 1.79 -13.96 -13.52
CA GLU A 148 2.17 -12.60 -13.13
C GLU A 148 3.48 -12.09 -13.76
N PHE A 149 3.83 -12.61 -14.94
CA PHE A 149 4.92 -12.07 -15.76
C PHE A 149 4.43 -10.91 -16.61
N TRP A 150 4.19 -9.78 -15.95
CA TRP A 150 3.62 -8.58 -16.55
C TRP A 150 4.46 -8.02 -17.69
N ARG A 151 3.80 -7.74 -18.81
CA ARG A 151 4.33 -6.95 -19.93
C ARG A 151 3.58 -5.65 -20.02
N THR A 152 4.29 -4.56 -20.29
CA THR A 152 3.66 -3.28 -20.60
C THR A 152 2.94 -3.38 -21.95
N GLN A 153 1.67 -2.98 -21.97
CA GLN A 153 0.89 -2.82 -23.18
C GLN A 153 1.10 -1.42 -23.77
N ASP A 154 0.72 -0.40 -23.01
CA ASP A 154 0.87 1.02 -23.37
C ASP A 154 0.66 1.94 -22.15
N THR A 155 0.82 3.24 -22.36
CA THR A 155 0.45 4.29 -21.42
C THR A 155 -0.51 5.28 -22.08
N LEU A 156 -1.68 5.46 -21.47
CA LEU A 156 -2.71 6.38 -21.91
C LEU A 156 -2.70 7.61 -21.00
N THR A 157 -2.73 8.80 -21.57
CA THR A 157 -2.93 10.05 -20.83
C THR A 157 -4.21 10.72 -21.30
N ALA A 158 -5.15 10.91 -20.39
CA ALA A 158 -6.44 11.54 -20.67
C ALA A 158 -6.62 12.81 -19.81
N LYS A 159 -7.24 13.82 -20.41
CA LYS A 159 -7.85 14.93 -19.69
C LYS A 159 -9.19 14.46 -19.15
N LEU A 160 -9.38 14.55 -17.84
CA LEU A 160 -10.65 14.31 -17.20
C LEU A 160 -11.23 15.65 -16.76
N THR A 161 -12.44 15.94 -17.21
CA THR A 161 -13.22 17.11 -16.78
C THR A 161 -14.38 16.61 -15.92
N TYR A 162 -14.49 17.13 -14.70
CA TYR A 162 -15.66 16.94 -13.86
C TYR A 162 -16.43 18.27 -13.85
N PHE A 163 -17.61 18.28 -14.48
CA PHE A 163 -18.45 19.46 -14.62
C PHE A 163 -19.92 19.08 -14.50
N ASP A 164 -20.70 19.84 -13.72
CA ASP A 164 -22.12 19.54 -13.50
C ASP A 164 -22.35 18.08 -13.06
N GLN A 165 -21.48 17.60 -12.17
CA GLN A 165 -21.48 16.23 -11.63
C GLN A 165 -21.32 15.13 -12.69
N LYS A 166 -20.75 15.45 -13.85
CA LYS A 166 -20.48 14.50 -14.94
C LYS A 166 -18.99 14.45 -15.22
N GLU A 167 -18.51 13.23 -15.46
CA GLU A 167 -17.14 12.97 -15.88
C GLU A 167 -17.07 12.90 -17.40
N GLU A 168 -16.19 13.70 -17.99
CA GLU A 168 -15.84 13.64 -19.41
C GLU A 168 -14.36 13.29 -19.56
N TYR A 169 -14.08 12.23 -20.32
CA TYR A 169 -12.73 11.73 -20.57
C TYR A 169 -12.33 12.02 -22.01
N LYS A 170 -11.25 12.79 -22.19
CA LYS A 170 -10.65 13.04 -23.49
C LYS A 170 -9.24 12.50 -23.52
N LEU A 171 -9.02 11.45 -24.31
CA LEU A 171 -7.67 10.93 -24.55
C LEU A 171 -6.83 12.01 -25.24
N VAL A 172 -5.60 12.20 -24.75
CA VAL A 172 -4.66 13.20 -25.27
C VAL A 172 -3.41 12.54 -25.81
N LEU A 173 -2.83 11.58 -25.07
CA LEU A 173 -1.59 10.90 -25.45
C LEU A 173 -1.74 9.38 -25.39
N VAL A 174 -1.09 8.70 -26.33
CA VAL A 174 -0.78 7.25 -26.27
C VAL A 174 0.72 7.12 -26.41
N ASN A 175 1.37 6.49 -25.42
CA ASN A 175 2.83 6.33 -25.37
C ASN A 175 3.56 7.67 -25.62
N ASN A 176 3.11 8.72 -24.93
CA ASN A 176 3.64 10.09 -25.01
C ASN A 176 3.53 10.76 -26.41
N THR A 177 2.67 10.23 -27.28
CA THR A 177 2.37 10.79 -28.61
C THR A 177 0.93 11.26 -28.67
N TYR A 178 0.69 12.46 -29.21
CA TYR A 178 -0.66 13.03 -29.35
C TYR A 178 -1.57 12.15 -30.21
N THR A 179 -2.84 12.07 -29.83
CA THR A 179 -3.87 11.35 -30.58
C THR A 179 -5.22 12.05 -30.49
N SER A 180 -6.06 11.81 -31.49
CA SER A 180 -7.49 12.17 -31.50
C SER A 180 -8.40 10.94 -31.41
N ALA A 181 -7.84 9.75 -31.17
CA ALA A 181 -8.60 8.52 -31.06
C ALA A 181 -9.55 8.54 -29.86
N ALA A 182 -10.71 7.92 -30.00
CA ALA A 182 -11.62 7.70 -28.87
C ALA A 182 -11.04 6.64 -27.93
N TYR A 183 -11.25 6.79 -26.61
CA TYR A 183 -10.72 5.87 -25.62
C TYR A 183 -11.19 4.42 -25.87
N GLN A 184 -12.45 4.24 -26.29
CA GLN A 184 -13.07 2.96 -26.60
C GLN A 184 -12.46 2.26 -27.83
N SER A 185 -11.77 2.99 -28.70
CA SER A 185 -11.17 2.43 -29.92
C SER A 185 -9.83 1.73 -29.69
N LEU A 186 -9.21 1.90 -28.51
CA LEU A 186 -7.87 1.39 -28.21
C LEU A 186 -7.84 -0.09 -27.77
N GLY A 187 -8.99 -0.76 -27.70
CA GLY A 187 -9.14 -2.12 -27.18
C GLY A 187 -8.62 -2.28 -25.75
N GLY A 188 -8.46 -3.53 -25.29
CA GLY A 188 -7.94 -3.83 -23.96
C GLY A 188 -8.90 -3.51 -22.80
N ALA A 189 -8.50 -3.88 -21.58
CA ALA A 189 -9.31 -3.63 -20.39
C ALA A 189 -9.40 -2.12 -20.10
N THR A 190 -10.58 -1.65 -19.74
CA THR A 190 -10.83 -0.26 -19.34
C THR A 190 -11.74 -0.24 -18.11
N SER A 191 -11.68 0.86 -17.35
CA SER A 191 -12.52 1.10 -16.17
C SER A 191 -12.96 2.56 -16.14
N ALA A 192 -14.06 2.83 -15.45
CA ALA A 192 -14.62 4.16 -15.25
C ALA A 192 -15.43 4.22 -13.94
N GLY A 193 -15.72 5.44 -13.48
CA GLY A 193 -16.56 5.69 -12.30
C GLY A 193 -15.79 5.75 -10.98
N GLU A 194 -14.47 5.85 -11.02
CA GLU A 194 -13.59 5.96 -9.86
C GLU A 194 -13.81 7.23 -9.03
N PHE A 195 -14.54 8.25 -9.52
CA PHE A 195 -14.86 9.41 -8.71
C PHE A 195 -16.14 9.19 -7.91
N GLY A 196 -17.31 9.15 -8.56
CA GLY A 196 -18.58 9.07 -7.83
C GLY A 196 -19.17 7.67 -7.71
N SER A 197 -19.16 6.94 -8.81
CA SER A 197 -19.98 5.74 -8.98
C SER A 197 -19.52 4.61 -8.06
N LEU A 198 -18.22 4.34 -8.00
CA LEU A 198 -17.69 3.24 -7.17
C LEU A 198 -17.96 3.49 -5.69
N LEU A 199 -17.78 4.71 -5.19
CA LEU A 199 -18.08 4.99 -3.78
C LEU A 199 -19.56 4.78 -3.47
N ARG A 200 -20.45 5.28 -4.33
CA ARG A 200 -21.90 5.10 -4.16
C ARG A 200 -22.30 3.61 -4.19
N LEU A 201 -21.69 2.81 -5.06
CA LEU A 201 -21.95 1.37 -5.12
C LEU A 201 -21.69 0.68 -3.78
N THR A 202 -20.76 1.15 -2.94
CA THR A 202 -20.49 0.46 -1.67
C THR A 202 -21.57 0.63 -0.61
N MET A 203 -22.26 1.77 -0.59
CA MET A 203 -23.01 2.22 0.59
C MET A 203 -24.39 2.83 0.28
N GLU A 204 -24.82 2.77 -0.98
CA GLU A 204 -26.17 3.22 -1.35
C GLU A 204 -27.24 2.28 -0.73
N PRO A 205 -28.34 2.81 -0.15
CA PRO A 205 -29.30 1.98 0.59
C PRO A 205 -29.85 0.77 -0.16
N LYS A 206 -30.08 0.88 -1.48
CA LYS A 206 -30.59 -0.23 -2.31
C LYS A 206 -29.61 -1.38 -2.51
N THR A 207 -28.35 -1.22 -2.11
CA THR A 207 -27.32 -2.27 -2.23
C THR A 207 -27.43 -3.31 -1.12
N ASP A 208 -28.15 -3.00 -0.04
CA ASP A 208 -28.30 -3.84 1.16
C ASP A 208 -26.97 -4.44 1.63
N ALA A 209 -25.91 -3.62 1.59
CA ALA A 209 -24.55 -4.08 1.86
C ALA A 209 -24.44 -4.65 3.28
N LEU A 210 -23.98 -5.89 3.38
CA LEU A 210 -23.61 -6.52 4.64
C LEU A 210 -22.23 -6.00 5.03
N VAL A 211 -22.15 -5.27 6.14
CA VAL A 211 -20.92 -4.61 6.61
C VAL A 211 -20.53 -5.16 7.97
N GLY A 212 -19.25 -5.44 8.17
CA GLY A 212 -18.71 -5.91 9.44
C GLY A 212 -17.33 -5.34 9.72
N TRP A 213 -17.03 -5.12 10.99
CA TRP A 213 -15.69 -4.75 11.43
C TRP A 213 -14.64 -5.80 11.00
N ASP A 214 -13.51 -5.31 10.49
CA ASP A 214 -12.37 -6.15 10.12
C ASP A 214 -11.18 -5.87 11.05
N HIS A 215 -10.54 -4.71 10.93
CA HIS A 215 -9.38 -4.33 11.76
C HIS A 215 -9.11 -2.82 11.77
N TRP A 216 -8.14 -2.41 12.59
CA TRP A 216 -7.56 -1.05 12.56
C TRP A 216 -6.42 -0.97 11.56
N ALA A 217 -6.45 -0.01 10.65
CA ALA A 217 -5.35 0.25 9.72
C ALA A 217 -4.70 1.62 9.95
N THR A 218 -3.49 1.79 9.45
CA THR A 218 -2.89 3.12 9.23
C THR A 218 -2.59 3.27 7.75
N LEU A 219 -3.20 4.26 7.10
CA LEU A 219 -3.03 4.52 5.67
C LEU A 219 -2.62 5.98 5.47
N ARG A 220 -1.46 6.20 4.84
CA ARG A 220 -0.90 7.56 4.63
C ARG A 220 -0.78 8.38 5.94
N GLY A 221 -0.42 7.70 7.03
CA GLY A 221 -0.29 8.32 8.36
C GLY A 221 -1.60 8.61 9.08
N ARG A 222 -2.74 8.22 8.50
CA ARG A 222 -4.08 8.38 9.09
C ARG A 222 -4.55 7.07 9.69
N ARG A 223 -5.07 7.12 10.91
CA ARG A 223 -5.77 5.97 11.51
C ARG A 223 -7.08 5.75 10.77
N ALA A 224 -7.40 4.50 10.47
CA ALA A 224 -8.63 4.17 9.78
C ALA A 224 -9.34 2.98 10.43
N TYR A 225 -10.67 3.06 10.49
CA TYR A 225 -11.54 1.90 10.62
C TYR A 225 -11.47 1.11 9.30
N VAL A 226 -11.32 -0.22 9.37
CA VAL A 226 -11.50 -1.08 8.20
C VAL A 226 -12.74 -1.93 8.39
N PHE A 227 -13.67 -1.79 7.46
CA PHE A 227 -14.87 -2.60 7.39
C PHE A 227 -14.80 -3.53 6.18
N SER A 228 -15.11 -4.80 6.40
CA SER A 228 -15.44 -5.71 5.32
C SER A 228 -16.87 -5.48 4.87
N TYR A 229 -17.12 -5.60 3.56
CA TYR A 229 -18.48 -5.51 3.03
C TYR A 229 -18.74 -6.52 1.91
N ARG A 230 -20.01 -6.89 1.74
CA ARG A 230 -20.49 -7.71 0.63
C ARG A 230 -21.84 -7.21 0.13
N VAL A 231 -21.99 -7.16 -1.19
CA VAL A 231 -23.23 -6.90 -1.92
C VAL A 231 -23.47 -8.07 -2.87
N ASP A 232 -24.65 -8.68 -2.79
CA ASP A 232 -25.03 -9.77 -3.71
C ASP A 232 -25.38 -9.24 -5.12
N SER A 233 -25.48 -10.14 -6.09
CA SER A 233 -25.76 -9.77 -7.48
C SER A 233 -27.15 -9.16 -7.70
N PHE A 234 -28.15 -9.45 -6.86
CA PHE A 234 -29.52 -8.93 -7.02
C PHE A 234 -29.63 -7.47 -6.60
N HIS A 235 -28.84 -7.04 -5.62
CA HIS A 235 -28.76 -5.64 -5.16
C HIS A 235 -27.59 -4.85 -5.81
N SER A 236 -26.77 -5.53 -6.61
CA SER A 236 -25.65 -4.92 -7.32
C SER A 236 -26.09 -4.12 -8.55
N GLN A 237 -25.29 -3.11 -8.88
CA GLN A 237 -25.33 -2.41 -10.17
C GLN A 237 -23.95 -2.40 -10.84
N TRP A 238 -23.02 -3.24 -10.36
CA TRP A 238 -21.68 -3.29 -10.90
C TRP A 238 -21.64 -4.19 -12.13
N HIS A 239 -21.45 -3.54 -13.27
CA HIS A 239 -21.42 -4.20 -14.57
C HIS A 239 -20.00 -4.61 -14.93
N ILE A 240 -19.85 -5.86 -15.39
CA ILE A 240 -18.63 -6.35 -16.03
C ILE A 240 -18.97 -6.62 -17.49
N ASN A 241 -18.27 -5.94 -18.39
CA ASN A 241 -18.43 -6.07 -19.82
C ASN A 241 -17.24 -6.83 -20.41
N PHE A 242 -17.51 -7.71 -21.37
CA PHE A 242 -16.49 -8.39 -22.16
C PHE A 242 -16.68 -8.04 -23.64
N GLU A 243 -15.68 -7.37 -24.22
CA GLU A 243 -15.59 -7.02 -25.65
C GLU A 243 -16.83 -6.33 -26.24
N ASN A 244 -17.65 -5.65 -25.44
CA ASN A 244 -18.95 -5.10 -25.83
C ASN A 244 -19.94 -6.13 -26.39
N THR A 245 -19.70 -7.44 -26.21
CA THR A 245 -20.56 -8.52 -26.70
C THR A 245 -21.37 -9.18 -25.59
N GLN A 246 -20.81 -9.22 -24.37
CA GLN A 246 -21.45 -9.82 -23.20
C GLN A 246 -21.33 -8.86 -22.02
N THR A 247 -22.38 -8.81 -21.18
CA THR A 247 -22.37 -8.03 -19.94
C THR A 247 -23.09 -8.81 -18.86
N ILE A 248 -22.52 -8.79 -17.65
CA ILE A 248 -23.16 -9.31 -16.44
C ILE A 248 -23.24 -8.22 -15.37
N ILE A 249 -24.15 -8.39 -14.42
CA ILE A 249 -24.13 -7.69 -13.14
C ILE A 249 -23.54 -8.67 -12.13
N SER A 250 -22.41 -8.30 -11.53
CA SER A 250 -21.71 -9.15 -10.56
C SER A 250 -22.04 -8.71 -9.14
N GLY A 251 -22.21 -9.66 -8.23
CA GLY A 251 -22.03 -9.37 -6.81
C GLY A 251 -20.57 -8.95 -6.55
N TYR A 252 -20.32 -8.30 -5.42
CA TYR A 252 -18.95 -7.93 -5.03
C TYR A 252 -18.76 -7.92 -3.52
N ARG A 253 -17.49 -8.02 -3.12
CA ARG A 253 -17.06 -7.84 -1.73
C ARG A 253 -15.76 -7.05 -1.69
N GLY A 254 -15.40 -6.57 -0.51
CA GLY A 254 -14.06 -6.08 -0.25
C GLY A 254 -13.94 -5.35 1.06
N LEU A 255 -13.02 -4.39 1.10
CA LEU A 255 -12.68 -3.62 2.29
C LEU A 255 -12.91 -2.13 2.04
N LEU A 256 -13.42 -1.46 3.07
CA LEU A 256 -13.60 -0.02 3.12
C LEU A 256 -12.76 0.55 4.24
N TYR A 257 -11.83 1.44 3.89
CA TYR A 257 -10.97 2.14 4.83
C TYR A 257 -11.55 3.53 5.09
N VAL A 258 -11.93 3.78 6.33
CA VAL A 258 -12.62 5.00 6.76
C VAL A 258 -11.74 5.74 7.74
N ASP A 259 -11.37 6.98 7.42
CA ASP A 259 -10.56 7.84 8.28
C ASP A 259 -11.23 8.01 9.65
N LYS A 260 -10.46 7.79 10.72
CA LYS A 260 -10.99 7.73 12.08
C LYS A 260 -11.55 9.08 12.57
N ASP A 261 -11.01 10.18 12.07
CA ASP A 261 -11.33 11.51 12.59
C ASP A 261 -12.40 12.21 11.74
N THR A 262 -12.46 11.90 10.44
CA THR A 262 -13.35 12.57 9.48
C THR A 262 -14.47 11.69 8.93
N HIS A 263 -14.43 10.38 9.18
CA HIS A 263 -15.33 9.37 8.60
C HIS A 263 -15.38 9.35 7.07
N MET A 264 -14.36 9.93 6.43
CA MET A 264 -14.20 9.93 4.97
C MET A 264 -13.52 8.64 4.48
N VAL A 265 -13.89 8.18 3.29
CA VAL A 265 -13.37 6.93 2.72
C VAL A 265 -12.00 7.13 2.07
N LEU A 266 -10.94 6.62 2.71
CA LEU A 266 -9.56 6.70 2.23
C LEU A 266 -9.23 5.67 1.16
N ARG A 267 -9.89 4.51 1.19
CA ARG A 267 -9.72 3.44 0.21
C ARG A 267 -10.96 2.57 0.14
N VAL A 268 -11.26 2.10 -1.06
CA VAL A 268 -12.28 1.10 -1.33
C VAL A 268 -11.71 -0.02 -2.20
N MET A 269 -12.07 -1.26 -1.89
CA MET A 269 -11.67 -2.45 -2.65
C MET A 269 -12.89 -3.21 -3.13
N PHE A 270 -12.92 -3.55 -4.41
CA PHE A 270 -13.93 -4.40 -5.03
C PHE A 270 -13.28 -5.69 -5.51
N GLN A 271 -13.92 -6.81 -5.20
CA GLN A 271 -13.67 -8.11 -5.78
C GLN A 271 -15.00 -8.67 -6.28
N ALA A 272 -15.08 -8.97 -7.57
CA ALA A 272 -16.22 -9.64 -8.16
C ALA A 272 -16.41 -11.03 -7.56
N VAL A 273 -17.66 -11.33 -7.24
CA VAL A 273 -18.12 -12.64 -6.78
C VAL A 273 -19.34 -13.06 -7.58
N ASP A 274 -19.62 -14.35 -7.57
CA ASP A 274 -20.80 -14.93 -8.22
C ASP A 274 -20.81 -14.69 -9.75
N ILE A 275 -19.61 -14.58 -10.35
CA ILE A 275 -19.44 -14.54 -11.81
C ILE A 275 -19.86 -15.90 -12.41
N PRO A 276 -20.79 -15.93 -13.38
CA PRO A 276 -21.17 -17.17 -14.06
C PRO A 276 -19.98 -17.81 -14.78
N SER A 277 -19.83 -19.14 -14.70
CA SER A 277 -18.77 -19.88 -15.38
C SER A 277 -18.84 -19.81 -16.92
N SER A 278 -19.99 -19.44 -17.47
CA SER A 278 -20.17 -19.19 -18.91
C SER A 278 -19.67 -17.81 -19.36
N PHE A 279 -19.36 -16.91 -18.43
CA PHE A 279 -18.84 -15.59 -18.74
C PHE A 279 -17.31 -15.63 -18.90
N PRO A 280 -16.73 -14.95 -19.91
CA PRO A 280 -15.29 -15.06 -20.20
C PRO A 280 -14.37 -14.55 -19.08
N VAL A 281 -14.76 -13.46 -18.40
CA VAL A 281 -13.99 -12.92 -17.28
C VAL A 281 -14.23 -13.81 -16.06
N GLN A 282 -13.15 -14.26 -15.41
CA GLN A 282 -13.19 -15.16 -14.24
C GLN A 282 -12.89 -14.43 -12.93
N GLU A 283 -12.08 -13.36 -13.00
CA GLU A 283 -11.73 -12.54 -11.86
C GLU A 283 -11.76 -11.07 -12.29
N ALA A 284 -12.30 -10.20 -11.44
CA ALA A 284 -12.22 -8.76 -11.59
C ALA A 284 -12.05 -8.11 -10.21
N THR A 285 -11.03 -7.28 -10.06
CA THR A 285 -10.76 -6.55 -8.82
C THR A 285 -10.41 -5.10 -9.11
N THR A 286 -10.79 -4.22 -8.18
CA THR A 286 -10.43 -2.80 -8.20
C THR A 286 -9.99 -2.40 -6.80
N VAL A 287 -8.82 -1.78 -6.66
CA VAL A 287 -8.42 -1.06 -5.45
C VAL A 287 -8.37 0.41 -5.81
N LEU A 288 -9.12 1.24 -5.09
CA LEU A 288 -9.19 2.67 -5.34
C LEU A 288 -8.83 3.43 -4.06
N ASP A 289 -7.74 4.18 -4.13
CA ASP A 289 -7.26 5.08 -3.09
C ASP A 289 -7.75 6.49 -3.34
N TYR A 290 -8.13 7.16 -2.25
CA TYR A 290 -8.40 8.59 -2.23
C TYR A 290 -7.39 9.33 -1.38
N ASP A 291 -7.12 10.59 -1.71
CA ASP A 291 -6.34 11.47 -0.86
C ASP A 291 -6.90 12.90 -0.88
N PHE A 292 -6.53 13.69 0.11
CA PHE A 292 -6.91 15.09 0.16
C PHE A 292 -6.10 15.88 -0.86
N VAL A 293 -6.81 16.56 -1.76
CA VAL A 293 -6.23 17.39 -2.79
C VAL A 293 -6.83 18.79 -2.70
N LYS A 294 -5.95 19.79 -2.71
CA LYS A 294 -6.34 21.19 -2.70
C LYS A 294 -6.84 21.63 -4.07
N ILE A 295 -8.06 22.14 -4.14
CA ILE A 295 -8.64 22.79 -5.33
C ILE A 295 -9.10 24.19 -4.94
N GLY A 296 -8.37 25.21 -5.41
CA GLY A 296 -8.53 26.57 -4.91
C GLY A 296 -8.13 26.65 -3.45
N GLU A 297 -9.01 27.16 -2.60
CA GLU A 297 -8.76 27.36 -1.16
C GLU A 297 -9.27 26.22 -0.28
N ARG A 298 -9.83 25.15 -0.86
CA ARG A 298 -10.45 24.04 -0.13
C ARG A 298 -9.78 22.72 -0.47
N ASP A 299 -9.68 21.86 0.52
CA ASP A 299 -9.25 20.47 0.34
C ASP A 299 -10.47 19.59 0.06
N PHE A 300 -10.34 18.71 -0.92
CA PHE A 300 -11.35 17.73 -1.30
C PHE A 300 -10.71 16.35 -1.32
N LEU A 301 -11.41 15.37 -0.77
CA LEU A 301 -11.00 13.98 -0.92
C LEU A 301 -11.29 13.55 -2.36
N LEU A 302 -10.27 13.16 -3.10
CA LEU A 302 -10.36 12.84 -4.52
C LEU A 302 -9.56 11.56 -4.84
N PRO A 303 -9.91 10.83 -5.90
CA PRO A 303 -9.15 9.68 -6.37
C PRO A 303 -7.66 10.00 -6.50
N LEU A 304 -6.81 9.15 -5.95
CA LEU A 304 -5.36 9.24 -6.06
C LEU A 304 -4.85 8.21 -7.07
N LYS A 305 -5.24 6.94 -6.85
CA LYS A 305 -4.79 5.80 -7.64
C LYS A 305 -5.87 4.73 -7.68
N ALA A 306 -6.07 4.13 -8.85
CA ALA A 306 -6.82 2.89 -8.97
C ALA A 306 -5.94 1.79 -9.56
N VAL A 307 -6.09 0.57 -9.07
CA VAL A 307 -5.50 -0.63 -9.67
C VAL A 307 -6.63 -1.58 -10.02
N VAL A 308 -6.85 -1.78 -11.31
CA VAL A 308 -7.88 -2.69 -11.83
C VAL A 308 -7.20 -3.91 -12.40
N ARG A 309 -7.64 -5.10 -12.01
CA ARG A 309 -7.10 -6.37 -12.50
C ARG A 309 -8.22 -7.27 -12.95
N MET A 310 -8.03 -7.93 -14.09
CA MET A 310 -8.97 -8.93 -14.60
C MET A 310 -8.25 -10.18 -15.07
N ARG A 311 -8.97 -11.30 -15.05
CA ARG A 311 -8.54 -12.59 -15.62
C ARG A 311 -9.56 -13.06 -16.63
N HIS A 312 -9.10 -13.43 -17.83
CA HIS A 312 -9.85 -14.20 -18.82
C HIS A 312 -8.96 -15.37 -19.24
N ASP A 313 -9.32 -16.58 -18.82
CA ASP A 313 -8.49 -17.78 -18.93
C ASP A 313 -7.09 -17.57 -18.33
N LYS A 314 -6.04 -17.69 -19.15
CA LYS A 314 -4.66 -17.43 -18.75
C LYS A 314 -4.28 -15.96 -18.87
N LEU A 315 -5.05 -15.17 -19.60
CA LEU A 315 -4.75 -13.76 -19.82
C LEU A 315 -5.10 -12.96 -18.56
N LEU A 316 -4.07 -12.40 -17.94
CA LEU A 316 -4.22 -11.38 -16.92
C LEU A 316 -4.09 -10.00 -17.56
N THR A 317 -4.93 -9.07 -17.14
CA THR A 317 -4.79 -7.64 -17.46
C THR A 317 -4.72 -6.84 -16.17
N LYS A 318 -3.94 -5.75 -16.21
CA LYS A 318 -3.81 -4.81 -15.09
C LYS A 318 -3.75 -3.40 -15.62
N ASN A 319 -4.58 -2.51 -15.06
CA ASN A 319 -4.51 -1.09 -15.29
C ASN A 319 -4.09 -0.40 -13.99
N ASP A 320 -2.92 0.23 -14.00
CA ASP A 320 -2.51 1.15 -12.95
C ASP A 320 -2.92 2.57 -13.39
N VAL A 321 -3.99 3.08 -12.77
CA VAL A 321 -4.61 4.38 -13.07
C VAL A 321 -4.20 5.39 -12.00
N GLU A 322 -3.72 6.55 -12.41
CA GLU A 322 -3.28 7.62 -11.51
C GLU A 322 -3.95 8.93 -11.90
N PHE A 323 -4.47 9.64 -10.90
CA PHE A 323 -5.09 10.95 -11.09
C PHE A 323 -4.17 12.03 -10.55
N ARG A 324 -3.88 13.02 -11.41
CA ARG A 324 -2.81 13.99 -11.18
C ARG A 324 -3.26 15.38 -11.60
N MET A 325 -2.57 16.40 -11.09
CA MET A 325 -2.72 17.79 -11.55
C MET A 325 -4.18 18.28 -11.49
N TYR A 326 -4.86 17.98 -10.37
CA TYR A 326 -6.17 18.54 -10.09
C TYR A 326 -6.12 20.07 -10.05
N ARG A 327 -7.10 20.70 -10.70
CA ARG A 327 -7.24 22.15 -10.73
C ARG A 327 -8.69 22.54 -10.94
N LYS A 328 -9.03 23.75 -10.49
CA LYS A 328 -10.34 24.35 -10.72
C LYS A 328 -10.59 24.47 -12.23
N PHE A 329 -11.83 24.27 -12.67
CA PHE A 329 -12.23 24.54 -14.04
C PHE A 329 -12.16 26.05 -14.34
N SER A 330 -11.41 26.47 -15.36
CA SER A 330 -11.34 27.86 -15.84
C SER A 330 -11.13 27.91 -17.35
N ALA A 331 -11.75 28.88 -18.04
CA ALA A 331 -11.74 29.00 -19.49
C ALA A 331 -10.36 29.28 -20.12
N GLU A 332 -9.36 29.67 -19.33
CA GLU A 332 -8.03 30.12 -19.81
C GLU A 332 -6.90 29.10 -19.62
N ALA A 333 -7.20 27.86 -19.22
CA ALA A 333 -6.16 26.88 -18.94
C ALA A 333 -5.57 26.29 -20.23
N VAL A 334 -4.42 26.81 -20.68
CA VAL A 334 -3.52 26.08 -21.59
C VAL A 334 -2.93 24.92 -20.80
N VAL A 335 -3.39 23.71 -21.11
CA VAL A 335 -2.89 22.50 -20.46
C VAL A 335 -1.80 21.89 -21.31
N THR A 336 -0.56 21.98 -20.84
CA THR A 336 0.50 21.10 -21.31
C THR A 336 0.31 19.74 -20.64
N PHE A 337 0.22 18.69 -21.46
CA PHE A 337 0.12 17.32 -20.97
C PHE A 337 1.45 16.65 -21.20
N ASP A 338 2.14 16.34 -20.11
CA ASP A 338 3.24 15.38 -20.08
C ASP A 338 2.78 14.18 -19.25
N THR A 339 3.27 12.98 -19.58
CA THR A 339 3.00 11.80 -18.77
C THR A 339 3.90 11.81 -17.51
N PRO A 340 3.37 12.04 -16.30
CA PRO A 340 4.17 11.99 -15.07
C PRO A 340 4.74 10.57 -14.81
N PRO A 341 5.79 10.44 -13.98
CA PRO A 341 6.27 9.14 -13.51
C PRO A 341 5.23 8.46 -12.60
N PRO A 342 5.30 7.12 -12.43
CA PRO A 342 4.43 6.38 -11.51
C PRO A 342 4.50 6.91 -10.07
N LEU A 343 3.38 6.80 -9.35
CA LEU A 343 3.29 7.05 -7.91
C LEU A 343 4.17 6.07 -7.12
N SER A 344 4.80 6.54 -6.05
CA SER A 344 5.55 5.66 -5.12
C SER A 344 4.59 4.71 -4.42
N GLU A 345 5.00 3.45 -4.25
CA GLU A 345 4.19 2.43 -3.57
C GLU A 345 3.89 2.80 -2.11
N ASP A 346 4.75 3.58 -1.46
CA ASP A 346 4.57 4.00 -0.07
C ASP A 346 3.30 4.83 0.16
N GLN A 347 2.77 5.48 -0.88
CA GLN A 347 1.54 6.27 -0.80
C GLN A 347 0.27 5.40 -0.76
N THR A 348 0.40 4.12 -1.09
CA THR A 348 -0.70 3.15 -1.17
C THR A 348 -0.45 1.89 -0.33
N LYS A 349 0.64 1.82 0.43
CA LYS A 349 0.84 0.69 1.35
C LYS A 349 0.16 0.98 2.67
N GLU A 350 -0.65 0.03 3.12
CA GLU A 350 -1.12 0.00 4.49
C GLU A 350 0.08 -0.24 5.42
N GLN A 351 0.11 0.48 6.53
CA GLN A 351 1.16 0.38 7.53
C GLN A 351 0.69 -0.47 8.71
N PRO A 352 1.58 -1.30 9.31
CA PRO A 352 1.23 -2.10 10.47
C PRO A 352 0.65 -1.25 11.59
N GLN A 353 -0.28 -1.83 12.36
CA GLN A 353 -0.86 -1.21 13.54
C GLN A 353 0.25 -0.86 14.54
N GLN A 354 0.64 0.41 14.58
CA GLN A 354 1.47 0.93 15.66
C GLN A 354 0.51 1.33 16.80
N GLY A 355 0.65 0.70 17.96
CA GLY A 355 -0.03 1.15 19.18
C GLY A 355 0.44 2.57 19.53
N GLU A 356 -0.47 3.44 19.96
CA GLU A 356 -0.05 4.71 20.55
C GLU A 356 0.81 4.42 21.79
N PRO A 357 1.95 5.12 21.98
CA PRO A 357 2.68 5.03 23.22
C PRO A 357 1.75 5.45 24.36
N PRO A 358 1.76 4.73 25.52
CA PRO A 358 0.91 5.08 26.63
C PRO A 358 1.13 6.55 27.01
N LYS A 359 0.04 7.34 27.04
CA LYS A 359 0.07 8.69 27.60
C LYS A 359 0.62 8.57 29.02
N GLY A 360 1.78 9.19 29.24
CA GLY A 360 2.58 9.05 30.46
C GLY A 360 1.72 9.18 31.71
N GLU A 361 1.89 8.20 32.61
CA GLU A 361 1.39 8.31 33.97
C GLU A 361 1.91 9.62 34.57
N ILE A 362 0.97 10.47 34.99
CA ILE A 362 1.24 11.63 35.83
C ILE A 362 1.94 11.10 37.09
N PRO A 363 3.13 11.60 37.49
CA PRO A 363 3.77 11.16 38.71
C PRO A 363 2.83 11.43 39.89
N LYS A 364 2.44 10.35 40.59
CA LYS A 364 1.73 10.45 41.87
C LYS A 364 2.60 11.26 42.83
N GLY A 365 1.96 12.24 43.45
CA GLY A 365 2.61 13.28 44.25
C GLY A 365 3.49 12.75 45.40
N GLU A 366 4.51 13.54 45.67
CA GLU A 366 5.32 13.47 46.90
C GLU A 366 4.48 14.04 48.07
N PRO A 367 4.43 13.39 49.24
CA PRO A 367 3.80 13.97 50.42
C PRO A 367 4.73 15.03 51.04
N PRO A 368 4.18 16.09 51.67
CA PRO A 368 4.98 17.19 52.19
C PRO A 368 5.81 16.72 53.40
N LYS A 369 7.05 17.20 53.47
CA LYS A 369 7.84 17.29 54.70
C LYS A 369 8.12 18.73 55.02
#